data_AF-F3KFB0-F1
#
_entry.id   AF-F3KFB0-F1
#
_cell.length_a   1.000
_cell.length_b   1.000
_cell.length_c   1.000
_cell.angle_alpha   90.00
_cell.angle_beta   90.00
_cell.angle_gamma   90.00
#
_symmetry.space_group_name_H-M   'P 1'
#
loop_
_entity.id
_entity.type
_entity.pdbx_description
1 polymer ?
#
loop_
_entity_poly.entity_id
_entity_poly.type
_entity_poly.pdbx_seq_one_letter_code
_entity_poly.pdbx_strand_id
1 'polypeptide(L)' 'MLRYIEILEDCLGKKAEKNLLPLQPGDVPDTYANVDALVKDVDYKPAMPIEQGIANFVDWYRDYYRV' A
#
# COMPACT_ATOMS: atom_id res chain seq x y z
N MET A 1 -7.89 -0.09 -5.33
CA MET A 1 -7.64 0.28 -3.91
C MET A 1 -7.99 -0.79 -2.87
N LEU A 2 -9.05 -1.60 -3.02
CA LEU A 2 -9.47 -2.54 -1.95
C LEU A 2 -8.43 -3.63 -1.58
N ARG A 3 -7.56 -4.01 -2.52
CA ARG A 3 -6.51 -5.02 -2.32
C ARG A 3 -5.57 -4.70 -1.14
N TYR A 4 -5.24 -3.42 -0.92
CA TYR A 4 -4.38 -3.02 0.20
C TYR A 4 -5.04 -3.32 1.56
N ILE A 5 -6.35 -3.11 1.67
CA ILE A 5 -7.11 -3.40 2.89
C ILE A 5 -7.16 -4.91 3.12
N GLU A 6 -7.37 -5.72 2.08
CA GLU A 6 -7.39 -7.18 2.19
C GLU A 6 -6.06 -7.73 2.73
N ILE A 7 -4.92 -7.26 2.19
CA ILE A 7 -3.60 -7.68 2.66
C ILE A 7 -3.41 -7.26 4.13
N LEU A 8 -3.84 -6.07 4.53
CA LEU A 8 -3.81 -5.65 5.94
C LEU A 8 -4.68 -6.54 6.83
N GLU A 9 -5.89 -6.89 6.40
CA GLU A 9 -6.77 -7.80 7.14
C GLU A 9 -6.11 -9.17 7.35
N ASP A 10 -5.43 -9.69 6.33
CA ASP A 10 -4.71 -10.96 6.39
C ASP A 10 -3.49 -10.88 7.32
N CYS A 11 -2.69 -9.80 7.23
CA CYS A 11 -1.55 -9.57 8.14
C CYS A 11 -1.98 -9.40 9.60
N LEU A 12 -3.14 -8.77 9.85
CA LEU A 12 -3.65 -8.48 11.19
C LEU A 12 -4.55 -9.59 11.74
N GLY A 13 -4.97 -10.55 10.91
CA GLY A 13 -5.92 -11.60 11.27
C GLY A 13 -7.31 -11.06 11.65
N LYS A 14 -7.69 -9.87 11.17
CA LYS A 14 -8.93 -9.17 11.55
C LYS A 14 -9.57 -8.50 10.36
N LYS A 15 -10.89 -8.68 10.19
CA LYS A 15 -11.67 -8.00 9.16
C LYS A 15 -11.96 -6.55 9.54
N ALA A 16 -11.76 -5.64 8.60
CA ALA A 16 -12.05 -4.22 8.80
C ALA A 16 -13.54 -3.96 8.58
N GLU A 17 -14.12 -3.12 9.42
CA GLU A 17 -15.45 -2.55 9.16
C GLU A 17 -15.30 -1.40 8.16
N LYS A 18 -15.70 -1.65 6.91
CA LYS A 18 -15.50 -0.71 5.80
C LYS A 18 -16.68 0.26 5.74
N ASN A 19 -16.44 1.52 6.08
CA ASN A 19 -17.40 2.61 5.84
C ASN A 19 -17.01 3.37 4.57
N LEU A 20 -17.67 3.07 3.45
CA LEU A 20 -17.37 3.67 2.15
C LEU A 20 -17.96 5.08 2.07
N LEU A 21 -17.10 6.09 2.17
CA LEU A 21 -17.44 7.50 2.04
C LEU A 21 -17.31 7.97 0.57
N PRO A 22 -17.99 9.06 0.17
CA PRO A 22 -17.80 9.65 -1.15
C PRO A 22 -16.35 10.13 -1.34
N LEU A 23 -15.92 10.15 -2.60
CA LEU A 23 -14.61 10.63 -3.02
C LEU A 23 -14.37 12.06 -2.53
N GLN A 24 -13.19 12.34 -1.98
CA GLN A 24 -12.90 13.68 -1.46
C GLN A 24 -12.62 14.65 -2.62
N PRO A 25 -12.93 15.95 -2.46
CA PRO A 25 -12.58 16.95 -3.46
C PRO A 25 -11.05 17.01 -3.61
N GLY A 26 -10.54 16.66 -4.79
CA GLY A 26 -9.10 16.64 -5.09
C GLY A 26 -8.51 15.24 -5.24
N ASP A 27 -9.23 14.19 -4.85
CA ASP A 27 -8.84 12.83 -5.19
C ASP A 27 -9.04 12.57 -6.69
N VAL A 28 -8.08 11.86 -7.26
CA VAL A 28 -8.14 11.33 -8.62
C VAL A 28 -8.42 9.84 -8.54
N PRO A 29 -9.36 9.28 -9.34
CA PRO A 29 -9.79 7.89 -9.20
C PRO A 29 -8.67 6.85 -9.28
N ASP A 30 -7.70 7.09 -10.16
CA ASP A 30 -6.57 6.20 -10.40
C ASP A 30 -5.37 7.01 -10.89
N THR A 31 -4.19 6.77 -10.31
CA THR A 31 -2.92 7.33 -10.80
C THR A 31 -1.82 6.29 -10.73
N TYR A 32 -0.99 6.27 -11.77
CA TYR A 32 0.17 5.39 -11.88
C TYR A 32 1.31 6.16 -12.54
N ALA A 33 2.53 5.96 -12.06
CA ALA A 33 3.71 6.55 -12.67
C ALA A 33 4.19 5.68 -13.84
N ASN A 34 4.38 6.26 -15.02
CA ASN A 34 5.27 5.67 -16.02
C ASN A 34 6.72 5.94 -15.59
N VAL A 35 7.48 4.87 -15.38
CA VAL A 35 8.87 4.94 -14.90
C VAL A 35 9.89 4.51 -15.96
N ASP A 36 9.48 4.30 -17.22
CA ASP A 36 10.35 3.77 -18.28
C ASP A 36 11.59 4.65 -18.51
N ALA A 37 11.40 5.97 -18.51
CA ALA A 37 12.50 6.93 -18.65
C ALA A 37 13.48 6.87 -17.48
N LEU A 38 12.96 6.82 -16.24
CA LEU A 38 13.79 6.72 -15.04
C LEU A 38 14.61 5.42 -15.03
N VAL A 39 13.97 4.29 -15.34
CA VAL A 39 14.64 2.99 -15.41
C VAL A 39 15.76 3.00 -16.45
N LYS A 40 15.51 3.59 -17.63
CA LYS A 40 16.53 3.72 -18.67
C LYS A 40 17.74 4.55 -18.24
N ASP A 41 17.49 5.65 -17.52
CA ASP A 41 18.54 6.62 -17.20
C ASP A 41 19.36 6.23 -15.96
N VAL A 42 18.77 5.49 -15.01
CA VAL A 42 19.41 5.21 -13.71
C VAL A 42 19.49 3.73 -13.34
N ASP A 43 18.99 2.83 -14.19
CA ASP A 43 18.95 1.37 -14.01
C ASP A 43 18.33 0.92 -12.66
N TYR A 44 17.47 1.76 -12.09
CA TYR A 44 16.76 1.47 -10.85
C TYR A 44 15.33 1.06 -11.14
N LYS A 45 14.96 -0.13 -10.64
CA LYS A 45 13.59 -0.64 -10.68
C LYS A 45 13.15 -1.09 -9.29
N PRO A 46 12.11 -0.47 -8.69
CA PRO A 46 11.54 -1.00 -7.45
C PRO A 46 11.00 -2.40 -7.71
N ALA A 47 11.43 -3.36 -6.89
CA ALA A 47 11.05 -4.77 -7.03
C ALA A 47 10.26 -5.30 -5.82
N MET A 48 9.98 -4.44 -4.83
CA MET A 48 9.27 -4.85 -3.61
C MET A 48 7.81 -5.18 -3.94
N PRO A 49 7.35 -6.42 -3.70
CA PRO A 49 5.93 -6.77 -3.81
C PRO A 49 5.12 -5.99 -2.77
N ILE A 50 3.89 -5.63 -3.14
CA ILE A 50 2.97 -4.88 -2.26
C ILE A 50 2.72 -5.66 -0.97
N GLU A 51 2.50 -6.97 -1.09
CA GLU A 51 2.28 -7.88 0.03
C GLU A 51 3.42 -7.82 1.05
N GLN A 52 4.67 -7.84 0.58
CA GLN A 52 5.85 -7.76 1.44
C GLN A 52 5.99 -6.38 2.08
N GLY A 53 5.74 -5.31 1.32
CA GLY A 53 5.81 -3.94 1.83
C GLY A 53 4.80 -3.68 2.95
N ILE A 54 3.57 -4.19 2.80
CA ILE A 54 2.53 -4.08 3.83
C ILE A 54 2.89 -4.90 5.07
N ALA A 55 3.36 -6.14 4.92
CA ALA A 55 3.79 -6.96 6.05
C ALA A 55 4.89 -6.26 6.86
N ASN A 56 5.93 -5.75 6.19
CA ASN A 56 7.01 -4.99 6.83
C ASN A 56 6.50 -3.74 7.57
N PHE A 57 5.52 -3.04 6.98
CA PHE A 57 4.90 -1.88 7.62
C PHE A 57 4.14 -2.25 8.89
N VAL A 58 3.36 -3.33 8.85
CA VAL A 58 2.64 -3.84 10.03
C VAL A 58 3.62 -4.21 11.14
N ASP A 59 4.69 -4.94 10.81
CA ASP A 59 5.71 -5.34 11.80
C ASP A 59 6.36 -4.12 12.46
N TRP A 60 6.76 -3.13 11.64
CA TRP A 60 7.30 -1.87 12.15
C TRP A 60 6.31 -1.13 13.06
N TYR A 61 5.04 -1.01 12.64
CA TYR A 61 4.02 -0.30 13.42
C TYR A 61 3.81 -0.96 14.78
N ARG A 62 3.72 -2.29 14.81
CA ARG A 62 3.51 -3.07 16.03
C ARG A 62 4.69 -2.99 16.99
N ASP A 63 5.92 -3.06 16.47
CA ASP A 63 7.11 -2.89 17.30
C ASP A 63 7.21 -1.47 17.87
N TYR A 64 6.95 -0.46 17.05
CA TYR A 64 7.03 0.94 17.44
C TYR A 64 5.97 1.33 18.49
N TYR A 65 4.71 0.95 18.27
CA TYR A 65 3.59 1.27 19.17
C TYR A 65 3.35 0.23 20.28
N ARG A 66 4.09 -0.88 20.27
CA ARG A 66 3.97 -1.99 21.23
C ARG A 66 2.56 -2.58 21.30
N VAL A 67 2.01 -2.93 20.13
CA VAL A 67 0.66 -3.50 19.95
C VAL A 67 0.65 -4.85 19.22
#